data_AF-A0A3D4XXJ6-F1
#
_entry.id   AF-A0A3D4XXJ6-F1
#
_cell.length_a   1.000
_cell.length_b   1.000
_cell.length_c   1.000
_cell.angle_alpha   90.00
_cell.angle_beta   90.00
_cell.angle_gamma   90.00
#
_symmetry.space_group_name_H-M   'P 1'
#
loop_
_entity.id
_entity.type
_entity.pdbx_description
1 polymer ?
#
loop_
_entity_poly.entity_id
_entity_poly.type
_entity_poly.pdbx_seq_one_letter_code
_entity_poly.pdbx_strand_id
1 'polypeptide(L)'
;MSYAWVTSWTGKSFSVNTSDEACAVFGFKSGDRIISRAGGGIVIGVAPATEGPNPKPDVLWYAVDGRDGKVSYSDNNDIRR
;
A
#
# COMPACT_ATOMS: atom_id res chain seq x y z
N MET A 1 1.47 -16.97 6.14
CA MET A 1 1.20 -15.52 6.19
C MET A 1 2.53 -14.80 6.00
N SER A 2 2.67 -13.99 4.95
CA SER A 2 3.88 -13.23 4.65
C SER A 2 3.67 -11.76 5.00
N TYR A 3 4.66 -11.17 5.66
CA TYR A 3 4.66 -9.76 6.03
C TYR A 3 5.96 -9.10 5.59
N ALA A 4 5.89 -7.82 5.23
CA ALA A 4 7.04 -6.98 4.95
C ALA A 4 7.04 -5.76 5.86
N TRP A 5 8.23 -5.30 6.27
CA TRP A 5 8.38 -4.04 6.98
C TRP A 5 8.53 -2.91 5.97
N VAL A 6 7.78 -1.83 6.19
CA VAL A 6 7.84 -0.61 5.38
C VAL A 6 7.93 0.60 6.29
N THR A 7 8.48 1.69 5.76
CA THR A 7 8.58 2.98 6.47
C THR A 7 7.75 4.01 5.73
N SER A 8 6.79 4.64 6.42
CA SER A 8 5.93 5.68 5.85
C SER A 8 6.68 7.01 5.64
N TRP A 9 5.98 7.99 5.05
CA TRP A 9 6.52 9.33 4.85
C TRP A 9 6.88 10.07 6.14
N THR A 10 6.29 9.69 7.28
CA THR A 10 6.59 10.27 8.61
C THR A 10 7.83 9.65 9.26
N GLY A 11 8.41 8.61 8.65
CA GLY A 11 9.50 7.83 9.22
C GLY A 11 9.04 6.69 10.14
N LYS A 12 7.73 6.45 10.28
CA LYS A 12 7.21 5.35 11.09
C LYS A 12 7.31 4.03 10.33
N SER A 13 7.88 3.01 10.97
CA SER A 13 7.92 1.66 10.44
C SER A 13 6.71 0.83 10.89
N PHE A 14 6.15 0.04 9.98
CA PHE A 14 5.04 -0.86 10.26
C PHE A 14 5.08 -2.10 9.34
N SER A 15 4.42 -3.18 9.77
CA SER A 15 4.30 -4.40 8.97
C SER A 15 3.09 -4.36 8.05
N VAL A 16 3.26 -4.75 6.80
CA VAL A 16 2.18 -4.94 5.82
C VAL A 16 2.02 -6.41 5.49
N ASN A 17 0.77 -6.88 5.38
CA ASN A 17 0.44 -8.24 4.95
C ASN A 17 0.60 -8.33 3.43
N THR A 18 1.56 -9.12 2.96
CA THR A 18 1.89 -9.26 1.54
C THR A 18 1.24 -10.48 0.89
N SER A 19 0.36 -11.19 1.62
CA SER A 19 -0.27 -12.39 1.07
C SER A 19 -1.23 -12.05 -0.06
N ASP A 20 -1.32 -12.95 -1.04
CA ASP A 20 -2.24 -12.82 -2.17
C ASP A 20 -3.69 -12.68 -1.68
N GLU A 21 -4.08 -13.39 -0.61
CA GLU A 21 -5.43 -13.33 -0.05
C GLU A 21 -5.77 -11.96 0.50
N ALA A 22 -4.82 -11.30 1.18
CA ALA A 22 -5.02 -9.96 1.72
C ALA A 22 -5.12 -8.92 0.59
N CYS A 23 -4.22 -8.99 -0.39
CA CYS A 23 -4.20 -8.06 -1.52
C CYS A 23 -5.40 -8.27 -2.46
N ALA A 24 -5.92 -9.50 -2.57
CA ALA A 24 -7.03 -9.85 -3.46
C ALA A 24 -8.34 -9.14 -3.07
N VAL A 25 -8.52 -8.74 -1.81
CA VAL A 25 -9.66 -7.90 -1.36
C VAL A 25 -9.69 -6.56 -2.11
N PHE A 26 -8.52 -6.08 -2.54
CA PHE A 26 -8.36 -4.87 -3.33
C PHE A 26 -8.28 -5.16 -4.83
N GLY A 27 -8.34 -6.43 -5.24
CA GLY A 27 -8.19 -6.85 -6.62
C GLY A 27 -6.75 -6.80 -7.13
N PHE A 28 -5.75 -6.89 -6.25
CA PHE A 28 -4.32 -6.89 -6.62
C PHE A 28 -3.55 -8.02 -5.93
N LYS A 29 -2.31 -8.21 -6.33
CA LYS A 29 -1.30 -9.02 -5.66
C LYS A 29 -0.12 -8.17 -5.21
N SER A 30 0.63 -8.64 -4.22
CA SER A 30 1.92 -8.02 -3.89
C SER A 30 2.84 -8.09 -5.11
N GLY A 31 3.48 -6.96 -5.45
CA GLY A 31 4.30 -6.80 -6.64
C GLY A 31 3.57 -6.31 -7.89
N ASP A 32 2.23 -6.22 -7.88
CA ASP A 32 1.48 -5.70 -9.03
C ASP A 32 1.80 -4.23 -9.30
N ARG A 33 1.87 -3.87 -10.58
CA ARG A 33 1.89 -2.47 -11.04
C ARG A 33 0.51 -1.86 -10.92
N ILE A 34 0.44 -0.64 -10.40
CA ILE A 34 -0.79 0.14 -10.32
C ILE A 34 -0.56 1.59 -10.76
N ILE A 35 -1.65 2.25 -11.12
CA ILE A 35 -1.72 3.69 -11.33
C ILE A 35 -2.69 4.25 -10.30
N SER A 36 -2.20 5.17 -9.47
CA SER A 36 -3.01 5.93 -8.52
C SER A 36 -3.01 7.41 -8.87
N ARG A 37 -3.77 8.22 -8.13
CA ARG A 37 -3.69 9.69 -8.22
C ARG A 37 -2.29 10.25 -7.92
N ALA A 38 -1.47 9.52 -7.17
CA ALA A 38 -0.11 9.92 -6.83
C ALA A 38 0.92 9.56 -7.93
N GLY A 39 0.52 8.76 -8.94
CA GLY A 39 1.37 8.27 -10.02
C GLY A 39 1.35 6.75 -10.13
N GLY A 40 2.31 6.21 -10.90
CA GLY A 40 2.56 4.77 -10.97
C GLY A 40 3.19 4.25 -9.68
N GLY A 41 2.99 2.96 -9.40
CA GLY A 41 3.60 2.32 -8.25
C GLY A 41 3.50 0.80 -8.25
N ILE A 42 4.06 0.20 -7.20
CA ILE A 42 4.07 -1.25 -6.96
C ILE A 42 3.35 -1.56 -5.66
N VAL A 43 2.37 -2.46 -5.71
CA VAL A 43 1.68 -2.96 -4.52
C VAL A 43 2.66 -3.66 -3.61
N ILE A 44 2.67 -3.28 -2.33
CA ILE A 44 3.48 -3.93 -1.32
C ILE A 44 2.62 -4.91 -0.54
N GLY A 45 1.50 -4.44 -0.01
CA GLY A 45 0.60 -5.25 0.81
C GLY A 45 -0.50 -4.44 1.48
N VAL A 46 -1.18 -5.04 2.45
CA VAL A 46 -2.31 -4.45 3.16
C VAL A 46 -1.97 -4.22 4.62
N ALA A 47 -2.32 -3.04 5.15
CA ALA A 47 -2.27 -2.73 6.57
C ALA A 47 -3.18 -1.55 6.89
N PRO A 48 -3.52 -1.33 8.17
CA PRO A 48 -4.23 -0.15 8.60
C PRO A 48 -3.48 1.15 8.26
N ALA A 49 -4.20 2.14 7.73
CA ALA A 49 -3.70 3.51 7.66
C ALA A 49 -3.85 4.13 9.04
N THR A 50 -2.83 4.00 9.89
CA THR A 50 -2.82 4.67 11.21
C THR A 50 -2.35 6.12 11.13
N GLU A 51 -1.93 6.58 9.95
CA GLU A 51 -1.39 7.92 9.72
C GLU A 51 -2.30 8.73 8.78
N GLY A 52 -2.76 9.88 9.27
CA GLY A 52 -3.67 10.78 8.56
C GLY A 52 -4.88 11.19 9.42
N PRO A 53 -5.72 12.12 8.94
CA PRO A 53 -6.87 12.63 9.69
C PRO A 53 -7.97 11.59 9.92
N ASN A 54 -7.98 10.50 9.14
CA ASN A 54 -8.99 9.44 9.19
C ASN A 54 -8.29 8.08 9.20
N PRO A 55 -8.04 7.48 10.37
CA PRO A 55 -7.48 6.14 10.42
C PRO A 55 -8.42 5.14 9.73
N LYS A 56 -7.88 4.30 8.84
CA LYS A 56 -8.64 3.27 8.11
C LYS A 56 -8.16 1.88 8.50
N PRO A 57 -9.07 0.90 8.66
CA PRO A 57 -8.73 -0.42 9.19
C PRO A 57 -7.84 -1.22 8.23
N ASP A 58 -8.13 -1.22 6.93
CA ASP A 58 -7.28 -1.88 5.92
C ASP A 58 -7.24 -1.02 4.65
N VAL A 59 -6.02 -0.74 4.18
CA VAL A 59 -5.76 -0.03 2.92
C VAL A 59 -4.65 -0.73 2.16
N LEU A 60 -4.63 -0.53 0.84
CA LEU A 60 -3.57 -1.05 -0.01
C LEU A 60 -2.37 -0.10 0.01
N TRP A 61 -1.24 -0.57 0.53
CA TRP A 61 0.03 0.15 0.53
C TRP A 61 0.84 -0.18 -0.72
N TYR A 62 1.42 0.85 -1.32
CA TYR A 62 2.22 0.73 -2.54
C TYR A 62 3.41 1.68 -2.52
N ALA A 63 4.51 1.26 -3.14
CA ALA A 63 5.67 2.11 -3.39
C ALA A 63 5.37 3.00 -4.60
N VAL A 64 5.61 4.32 -4.48
CA VAL A 64 5.37 5.26 -5.58
C VAL A 64 6.63 5.38 -6.45
N ASP A 65 6.48 5.26 -7.76
CA ASP A 65 7.58 5.40 -8.71
C ASP A 65 8.26 6.77 -8.58
N GLY A 66 9.60 6.79 -8.65
CA GLY A 66 10.39 8.03 -8.60
C GLY A 66 10.39 8.75 -7.25
N ARG A 67 9.95 8.09 -6.17
CA ARG A 67 9.89 8.67 -4.83
C ARG A 67 10.78 7.97 -3.80
N ASP A 68 11.97 7.49 -4.18
CA ASP A 68 13.01 6.97 -3.27
C ASP A 68 12.49 6.08 -2.12
N GLY A 69 11.75 5.01 -2.47
CA GLY A 69 11.24 4.06 -1.46
C GLY A 69 10.09 4.57 -0.60
N LYS A 70 9.51 5.75 -0.91
CA LYS A 70 8.32 6.25 -0.22
C LYS A 70 7.10 5.43 -0.57
N VAL A 71 6.32 5.11 0.46
CA VAL A 71 5.07 4.37 0.34
C VAL A 71 3.87 5.31 0.49
N SER A 72 2.81 5.01 -0.25
CA SER A 72 1.50 5.64 -0.13
C SER A 72 0.44 4.57 0.03
N TYR A 73 -0.77 4.97 0.37
CA TYR A 73 -1.89 4.06 0.47
C TYR A 73 -3.09 4.56 -0.30
N SER A 74 -3.97 3.63 -0.66
CA SER A 74 -5.22 3.94 -1.33
C SER A 74 -6.33 3.01 -0.86
N ASP A 75 -7.56 3.47 -1.01
CA ASP A 75 -8.73 2.60 -0.95
C ASP A 75 -9.12 2.16 -2.38
N ASN A 76 -10.06 1.22 -2.48
CA ASN A 76 -10.45 0.60 -3.74
C ASN A 76 -10.92 1.56 -4.84
N ASN A 77 -11.22 2.82 -4.54
CA ASN A 77 -11.78 3.76 -5.50
C ASN A 77 -10.73 4.59 -6.26
N ASP A 78 -9.47 4.55 -5.83
CA ASP A 78 -8.45 5.51 -6.26
C ASP A 78 -7.26 4.88 -7.02
N ILE A 79 -7.33 3.56 -7.31
CA ILE A 79 -6.27 2.78 -7.97
C ILE A 79 -6.79 2.00 -9.18
N ARG A 80 -5.97 1.94 -10.23
CA ARG A 80 -6.24 1.23 -11.49
C ARG A 80 -5.04 0.35 -11.89
N ARG A 81 -5.28 -0.65 -12.74
CA ARG A 81 -4.24 -1.44 -13.42
C ARG A 81 -3.76 -0.75 -14.68
#